data_AF-A0A3D4CMG0-F1
#
_entry.id   AF-A0A3D4CMG0-F1
#
_cell.length_a   1.000
_cell.length_b   1.000
_cell.length_c   1.000
_cell.angle_alpha   90.00
_cell.angle_beta   90.00
_cell.angle_gamma   90.00
#
_symmetry.space_group_name_H-M   'P 1'
#
loop_
_entity.id
_entity.type
_entity.pdbx_description
1 polymer ?
#
loop_
_entity_poly.entity_id
_entity_poly.type
_entity_poly.pdbx_seq_one_letter_code
_entity_poly.pdbx_strand_id
1 'polypeptide(L)'
;MSFSDEVYKILKDVPKGRVTTYRALGEKLGTKAYRAVGQALKNNPYAPEVPCHRVVRSDGSIGGFMGKIEGTEIERKISILESEGVTVVRGRIVDFNKILFEG
;
A
#
# COMPACT_ATOMS: atom_id res chain seq x y z
N MET A 1 -9.77 -19.84 2.94
CA MET A 1 -9.05 -18.65 2.42
C MET A 1 -8.22 -18.12 3.56
N SER A 2 -6.93 -17.83 3.36
CA SER A 2 -6.09 -17.31 4.44
C SER A 2 -6.30 -15.81 4.63
N PHE A 3 -5.92 -15.26 5.79
CA PHE A 3 -5.93 -13.82 6.03
C PHE A 3 -5.13 -13.05 4.95
N SER A 4 -3.99 -13.60 4.52
CA SER A 4 -3.19 -13.00 3.45
C SER A 4 -3.93 -12.97 2.11
N ASP A 5 -4.65 -14.04 1.77
CA ASP A 5 -5.44 -14.09 0.52
C ASP A 5 -6.55 -13.02 0.52
N GLU A 6 -7.17 -12.77 1.69
CA GLU A 6 -8.19 -11.72 1.84
C GLU A 6 -7.59 -10.32 1.67
N VAL A 7 -6.41 -10.08 2.27
CA VAL A 7 -5.65 -8.83 2.06
C VAL A 7 -5.35 -8.64 0.58
N TYR A 8 -4.86 -9.68 -0.11
CA TYR A 8 -4.51 -9.60 -1.52
C TYR A 8 -5.73 -9.35 -2.40
N LYS A 9 -6.85 -10.03 -2.13
CA LYS A 9 -8.10 -9.86 -2.87
C LYS A 9 -8.57 -8.41 -2.82
N ILE A 10 -8.62 -7.82 -1.63
CA ILE A 10 -9.06 -6.43 -1.45
C ILE A 10 -8.08 -5.46 -2.12
N LEU A 11 -6.78 -5.73 -2.02
CA LEU A 11 -5.76 -4.84 -2.58
C LEU A 11 -5.81 -4.77 -4.12
N LYS A 12 -6.30 -5.81 -4.80
CA LYS A 12 -6.50 -5.78 -6.27
C LYS A 12 -7.51 -4.73 -6.72
N ASP A 13 -8.43 -4.32 -5.85
CA ASP A 13 -9.46 -3.32 -6.17
C ASP A 13 -8.90 -1.88 -6.19
N VAL A 14 -7.71 -1.65 -5.61
CA VAL A 14 -7.13 -0.30 -5.56
C VAL A 14 -6.66 0.09 -6.96
N PRO A 15 -7.25 1.10 -7.61
CA PRO A 15 -6.93 1.42 -9.00
C PRO A 15 -5.57 2.12 -9.13
N LYS A 16 -5.00 2.07 -10.34
CA LYS A 16 -3.80 2.83 -10.70
C LYS A 16 -4.00 4.32 -10.42
N GLY A 17 -2.98 4.97 -9.84
CA GLY A 17 -3.04 6.40 -9.48
C GLY A 17 -3.76 6.71 -8.18
N ARG A 18 -4.26 5.67 -7.48
CA ARG A 18 -4.78 5.78 -6.11
C ARG A 18 -3.94 4.97 -5.15
N VAL A 19 -4.04 5.34 -3.87
CA VAL A 19 -3.37 4.64 -2.77
C VAL A 19 -4.37 4.26 -1.70
N THR A 20 -4.07 3.21 -0.95
CA THR A 20 -4.82 2.85 0.26
C THR A 20 -3.88 2.81 1.46
N THR A 21 -4.42 2.56 2.65
CA THR A 21 -3.62 2.51 3.88
C THR A 21 -3.73 1.14 4.55
N TYR A 22 -2.72 0.78 5.36
CA TYR A 22 -2.82 -0.41 6.20
C TYR A 22 -4.05 -0.39 7.11
N ARG A 23 -4.47 0.80 7.54
CA ARG A 23 -5.67 1.03 8.33
C ARG A 23 -6.93 0.74 7.51
N ALA A 24 -7.07 1.35 6.34
CA ALA A 24 -8.23 1.15 5.47
C ALA A 24 -8.40 -0.33 5.07
N LEU A 25 -7.30 -1.02 4.76
CA LEU A 25 -7.32 -2.46 4.51
C LEU A 25 -7.79 -3.26 5.73
N GLY A 26 -7.28 -2.93 6.92
CA GLY A 26 -7.73 -3.57 8.17
C GLY A 26 -9.22 -3.33 8.44
N GLU A 27 -9.68 -2.09 8.29
CA GLU A 27 -11.08 -1.71 8.47
C GLU A 27 -11.99 -2.44 7.48
N LYS A 28 -11.60 -2.55 6.20
CA LYS A 28 -12.35 -3.33 5.18
C LYS A 28 -12.36 -4.83 5.47
N LEU A 29 -11.35 -5.35 6.17
CA LEU A 29 -11.30 -6.73 6.68
C LEU A 29 -12.01 -6.91 8.03
N GLY A 30 -12.58 -5.84 8.62
CA GLY A 30 -13.19 -5.90 9.95
C GLY A 30 -12.19 -6.16 11.09
N THR A 31 -10.91 -5.83 10.90
CA THR A 31 -9.84 -6.10 11.86
C THR A 31 -8.97 -4.88 12.15
N LYS A 32 -8.47 -4.79 13.39
CA LYS A 32 -7.46 -3.81 13.79
C LYS A 32 -6.02 -4.35 13.67
N ALA A 33 -5.85 -5.53 13.07
CA ALA A 33 -4.56 -6.20 12.92
C ALA A 33 -3.71 -5.59 11.78
N TYR A 34 -3.47 -4.27 11.80
CA TYR A 34 -2.75 -3.55 10.74
C TYR A 34 -1.31 -4.05 10.54
N ARG A 35 -0.67 -4.54 11.61
CA ARG A 35 0.64 -5.18 11.53
C ARG A 35 0.60 -6.49 10.74
N ALA A 36 -0.46 -7.28 10.89
CA ALA A 36 -0.66 -8.51 10.13
C ALA A 36 -0.88 -8.20 8.65
N VAL A 37 -1.63 -7.14 8.33
CA VAL A 37 -1.75 -6.64 6.95
C VAL A 37 -0.37 -6.31 6.37
N GLY A 38 0.46 -5.57 7.12
CA GLY A 38 1.83 -5.28 6.71
C GLY A 38 2.69 -6.54 6.47
N GLN A 39 2.54 -7.58 7.31
CA GLN A 39 3.25 -8.85 7.13
C GLN A 39 2.77 -9.64 5.91
N ALA A 40 1.46 -9.66 5.65
CA ALA A 40 0.91 -10.26 4.43
C ALA A 40 1.50 -9.56 3.20
N LEU A 41 1.48 -8.22 3.16
CA LEU A 41 1.99 -7.44 2.04
C LEU A 41 3.51 -7.59 1.84
N LYS A 42 4.28 -7.76 2.91
CA LYS A 42 5.72 -8.05 2.85
C LYS A 42 6.01 -9.36 2.13
N ASN A 43 5.16 -10.36 2.32
CA ASN A 43 5.33 -11.71 1.78
C ASN A 43 4.46 -11.96 0.54
N ASN A 44 3.98 -10.91 -0.12
CA ASN A 44 3.11 -11.00 -1.29
C ASN A 44 3.83 -11.70 -2.47
N PRO A 45 3.49 -12.96 -2.81
CA PRO A 45 4.13 -13.68 -3.91
C PRO A 45 3.58 -13.28 -5.28
N TYR A 46 2.51 -12.49 -5.31
CA TYR A 46 1.78 -12.09 -6.52
C TYR A 46 2.12 -10.65 -6.96
N ALA A 47 3.20 -10.07 -6.46
CA ALA A 47 3.67 -8.78 -6.97
C ALA A 47 4.17 -8.95 -8.43
N PRO A 48 3.85 -8.05 -9.38
CA PRO A 48 3.12 -6.78 -9.20
C PRO A 48 1.60 -6.85 -9.41
N GLU A 49 1.03 -8.01 -9.73
CA GLU A 49 -0.41 -8.18 -9.97
C GLU A 49 -1.26 -7.75 -8.75
N VAL A 50 -0.79 -8.09 -7.54
CA VAL A 50 -1.30 -7.53 -6.28
C VAL A 50 -0.47 -6.27 -5.95
N PRO A 51 -1.03 -5.06 -6.06
CA PRO A 51 -0.27 -3.81 -6.08
C PRO A 51 0.14 -3.33 -4.67
N CYS A 52 1.02 -4.05 -3.98
CA CYS A 52 1.41 -3.73 -2.60
C CYS A 52 2.15 -2.40 -2.45
N HIS A 53 2.71 -1.84 -3.54
CA HIS A 53 3.27 -0.48 -3.56
C HIS A 53 2.22 0.61 -3.35
N ARG A 54 0.94 0.36 -3.63
CA ARG A 54 -0.17 1.31 -3.40
C ARG A 54 -0.58 1.44 -1.93
N VAL A 55 0.00 0.65 -1.02
CA VAL A 55 -0.31 0.70 0.42
C VAL A 55 0.67 1.61 1.16
N VAL A 56 0.15 2.62 1.84
CA VAL A 56 0.94 3.63 2.58
C VAL A 56 0.49 3.77 4.03
N ARG A 57 1.18 4.61 4.81
CA ARG A 57 0.76 4.94 6.18
C ARG A 57 -0.46 5.85 6.15
N SER A 58 -1.25 5.82 7.22
CA SER A 58 -2.49 6.61 7.32
C SER A 58 -2.27 8.12 7.36
N ASP A 59 -1.04 8.59 7.57
CA ASP A 59 -0.66 10.00 7.53
C ASP A 59 -0.19 10.45 6.12
N GLY A 60 -0.31 9.59 5.11
CA GLY A 60 0.13 9.85 3.74
C GLY A 60 1.65 9.71 3.53
N SER A 61 2.42 9.31 4.56
CA SER A 61 3.84 8.99 4.39
C SER A 61 4.05 7.63 3.72
N ILE A 62 5.14 7.52 2.96
CA ILE A 62 5.51 6.27 2.29
C ILE A 62 5.82 5.21 3.34
N GLY A 63 5.00 4.15 3.37
CA GLY A 63 5.22 2.96 4.19
C GLY A 63 6.28 2.03 3.61
N GLY A 64 6.54 0.92 4.30
CA GLY A 64 7.53 -0.07 3.85
C GLY A 64 7.22 -0.70 2.49
N PHE A 65 8.25 -1.27 1.87
CA PHE A 65 8.18 -2.02 0.62
C PHE A 65 9.17 -3.18 0.63
N MET A 66 8.76 -4.36 0.14
CA MET A 66 9.62 -5.55 0.06
C MET A 66 10.36 -5.89 1.37
N GLY A 67 9.74 -5.57 2.52
CA GLY A 67 10.33 -5.81 3.85
C GLY A 67 11.34 -4.78 4.34
N LYS A 68 11.52 -3.67 3.62
CA LYS A 68 12.38 -2.54 3.99
C LYS A 68 11.56 -1.29 4.27
N ILE A 69 12.14 -0.36 5.03
CA ILE A 69 11.53 0.93 5.40
C ILE A 69 12.34 2.13 4.94
N GLU A 70 13.51 1.89 4.33
CA GLU A 70 14.44 2.86 3.78
C GLU A 70 15.25 2.17 2.66
N GLY A 71 16.06 2.95 1.94
CA GLY A 71 16.93 2.43 0.87
C GLY A 71 16.24 2.31 -0.49
N THR A 72 16.88 1.58 -1.40
CA THR A 72 16.52 1.48 -2.82
C THR A 72 15.14 0.86 -3.04
N GLU A 73 14.65 0.06 -2.10
CA GLU A 73 13.31 -0.53 -2.13
C GLU A 73 12.23 0.54 -1.94
N ILE A 74 12.47 1.53 -1.08
CA ILE A 74 11.55 2.65 -0.90
C ILE A 74 11.59 3.58 -2.12
N GLU A 75 12.78 3.84 -2.66
CA GLU A 75 12.93 4.59 -3.91
C GLU A 75 12.16 3.90 -5.04
N ARG A 76 12.30 2.57 -5.18
CA ARG A 76 11.54 1.78 -6.16
C ARG A 76 10.04 1.91 -5.97
N LYS A 77 9.54 1.84 -4.73
CA LYS A 77 8.11 2.05 -4.44
C LYS A 77 7.64 3.43 -4.91
N ILE A 78 8.42 4.46 -4.63
CA ILE A 78 8.12 5.84 -5.04
C ILE A 78 8.10 5.93 -6.56
N SER A 79 9.11 5.41 -7.26
CA SER A 79 9.16 5.44 -8.72
C SER A 79 7.98 4.71 -9.37
N ILE A 80 7.53 3.58 -8.80
CA ILE A 80 6.33 2.91 -9.30
C ILE A 80 5.10 3.80 -9.08
N LEU A 81 4.90 4.36 -7.88
CA LEU A 81 3.80 5.28 -7.61
C LEU A 81 3.79 6.49 -8.54
N GLU A 82 4.95 7.09 -8.80
CA GLU A 82 5.09 8.22 -9.73
C GLU A 82 4.76 7.82 -11.17
N SER A 83 5.15 6.63 -11.62
CA SER A 83 4.75 6.07 -12.91
C SER A 83 3.23 5.83 -13.03
N GLU A 84 2.54 5.77 -11.90
CA GLU A 84 1.08 5.69 -11.81
C GLU A 84 0.39 7.06 -11.70
N GLY A 85 1.15 8.15 -11.67
CA GLY A 85 0.65 9.52 -11.54
C GLY A 85 0.53 10.01 -10.09
N VAL A 86 1.08 9.29 -9.12
CA VAL A 86 1.09 9.70 -7.71
C VAL A 86 2.36 10.51 -7.42
N THR A 87 2.20 11.79 -7.07
CA THR A 87 3.33 12.64 -6.71
C THR A 87 3.76 12.43 -5.26
N VAL A 88 5.06 12.22 -5.04
CA VAL A 88 5.65 12.05 -3.71
C VAL A 88 6.72 13.13 -3.49
N VAL A 89 6.61 13.89 -2.40
CA VAL A 89 7.59 14.92 -2.02
C VAL A 89 8.07 14.65 -0.61
N ARG A 90 9.41 14.53 -0.44
CA ARG A 90 10.04 14.26 0.87
C ARG A 90 9.42 13.05 1.60
N GLY A 91 9.13 11.98 0.85
CA GLY A 91 8.56 10.74 1.39
C GLY A 91 7.08 10.83 1.79
N ARG A 92 6.36 11.85 1.34
CA ARG A 92 4.91 12.00 1.55
C ARG A 92 4.16 12.21 0.24
N ILE A 93 2.98 11.62 0.15
CA ILE A 93 2.10 11.76 -1.00
C ILE A 93 1.48 13.16 -0.99
N VAL A 94 1.57 13.85 -2.13
CA VAL A 94 0.89 15.12 -2.38
C VAL A 94 -0.59 14.85 -2.62
N ASP A 95 -1.46 15.73 -2.11
CA ASP A 95 -2.92 15.60 -2.26
C ASP A 95 -3.47 14.25 -1.76
N PHE A 96 -2.83 13.65 -0.74
CA PHE A 96 -3.14 12.31 -0.22
C PHE A 96 -4.64 12.02 -0.07
N ASN A 97 -5.38 12.93 0.56
CA ASN A 97 -6.82 12.76 0.78
C ASN A 97 -7.66 12.69 -0.52
N LYS A 98 -7.19 13.29 -1.62
CA LYS A 98 -7.89 13.26 -2.92
C LYS A 98 -7.73 11.92 -3.64
N ILE A 99 -6.61 11.24 -3.41
CA ILE A 99 -6.25 9.99 -4.09
C ILE A 99 -6.35 8.76 -3.19
N LEU A 100 -6.73 8.94 -1.92
CA LEU A 100 -6.99 7.87 -0.98
C LEU A 100 -8.18 7.02 -1.46
N PHE A 101 -8.02 5.71 -1.38
CA PHE A 101 -9.01 4.70 -1.70
C PHE A 101 -9.35 3.90 -0.43
N GLU A 102 -10.60 3.99 0.00
CA GLU A 102 -11.11 3.34 1.23
C GLU A 102 -12.17 2.27 0.98
N GLY A 103 -12.64 2.09 -0.26
CA GLY A 103 -13.76 1.21 -0.59
C GLY A 103 -13.79 0.81 -2.04
#